data_AF-A0AA95LCD2-F1
#
_entry.id   AF-A0AA95LCD2-F1
#
_cell.length_a   1.000
_cell.length_b   1.000
_cell.length_c   1.000
_cell.angle_alpha   90.00
_cell.angle_beta   90.00
_cell.angle_gamma   90.00
#
_symmetry.space_group_name_H-M   'P 1'
#
loop_
_entity.id
_entity.type
_entity.pdbx_description
1 polymer ?
#
loop_
_entity_poly.entity_id
_entity_poly.type
_entity_poly.pdbx_seq_one_letter_code
_entity_poly.pdbx_strand_id
1 'polypeptide(L)'
;MNKKELYTLMVLIQAYYEKFQFDQQKLDAWHMVLQKYTYERVHEQLLNFVVDSPHPPKISDLVQNTSWGRDIPRDFVLDLTDN
;
A
#
# COMPACT_ATOMS: atom_id res chain seq x y z
N MET A 1 -7.27 3.60 -10.83
CA MET A 1 -8.59 3.23 -10.26
C MET A 1 -9.57 4.39 -10.43
N ASN A 2 -10.87 4.14 -10.31
CA ASN A 2 -11.92 5.15 -10.38
C ASN A 2 -12.24 5.78 -9.01
N LYS A 3 -12.86 6.96 -9.02
CA LYS A 3 -13.24 7.71 -7.81
C LYS A 3 -14.18 6.93 -6.87
N LYS A 4 -15.06 6.08 -7.43
CA LYS A 4 -15.93 5.17 -6.65
C LYS A 4 -15.14 4.11 -5.90
N GLU A 5 -14.16 3.50 -6.56
CA GLU A 5 -13.29 2.48 -5.97
C GLU A 5 -12.45 3.07 -4.85
N LEU A 6 -11.91 4.28 -5.08
CA LEU A 6 -11.18 5.01 -4.04
C LEU A 6 -12.07 5.36 -2.84
N TYR A 7 -13.31 5.78 -3.08
CA TYR A 7 -14.25 6.07 -2.00
C TYR A 7 -14.46 4.84 -1.11
N THR A 8 -14.65 3.67 -1.71
CA THR A 8 -14.76 2.40 -0.97
C THR A 8 -13.51 2.13 -0.12
N LEU A 9 -12.31 2.36 -0.67
CA LEU A 9 -11.06 2.24 0.10
C LEU A 9 -11.02 3.21 1.29
N MET A 10 -11.39 4.47 1.11
CA MET A 10 -11.37 5.45 2.20
C MET A 10 -12.38 5.12 3.30
N VAL A 11 -13.56 4.61 2.93
CA VAL A 11 -14.56 4.12 3.89
C VAL A 11 -14.03 2.91 4.67
N LEU A 12 -13.33 1.98 4.01
CA LEU A 12 -12.68 0.85 4.68
C LEU A 12 -11.62 1.33 5.69
N ILE A 13 -10.76 2.28 5.29
CA ILE A 13 -9.76 2.87 6.20
C ILE A 13 -10.45 3.52 7.40
N GLN A 14 -11.54 4.27 7.20
CA GLN A 14 -12.30 4.86 8.28
C GLN A 14 -12.94 3.81 9.21
N ALA A 15 -13.38 2.67 8.66
CA ALA A 15 -13.90 1.57 9.45
C ALA A 15 -12.82 0.86 10.28
N TYR A 16 -11.59 0.75 9.77
CA TYR A 16 -10.44 0.21 10.51
C TYR A 16 -9.90 1.20 11.55
N TYR A 17 -9.95 2.48 11.25
CA TYR A 17 -9.42 3.55 12.07
C TYR A 17 -10.49 4.61 12.32
N GLU A 18 -11.23 4.50 13.42
CA GLU A 18 -12.32 5.46 13.75
C GLU A 18 -11.85 6.93 13.78
N LYS A 19 -10.56 7.16 14.06
CA LYS A 19 -9.93 8.49 14.08
C LYS A 19 -9.63 9.04 12.68
N PHE A 20 -9.71 8.21 11.65
CA PHE A 20 -9.46 8.62 10.27
C PHE A 20 -10.72 9.24 9.68
N GLN A 21 -10.70 10.56 9.52
CA GLN A 21 -11.72 11.28 8.77
C GLN A 21 -11.15 11.81 7.46
N PHE A 22 -11.97 11.68 6.41
CA PHE A 22 -11.65 12.17 5.09
C PHE A 22 -12.81 13.01 4.54
N ASP A 23 -12.44 14.06 3.81
CA ASP A 23 -13.36 14.95 3.12
C ASP A 23 -13.26 14.76 1.61
N GLN A 24 -14.16 15.39 0.85
CA GLN A 24 -14.10 15.36 -0.61
C GLN A 24 -12.77 15.88 -1.16
N GLN A 25 -12.17 16.89 -0.54
CA GLN A 25 -10.87 17.43 -0.97
C GLN A 25 -9.74 16.42 -0.79
N LYS A 26 -9.73 15.67 0.32
CA LYS A 26 -8.77 14.57 0.53
C LYS A 26 -9.00 13.48 -0.51
N LEU A 27 -10.25 13.13 -0.79
CA LEU A 27 -10.57 12.11 -1.77
C LEU A 27 -10.10 12.50 -3.18
N ASP A 28 -10.32 13.74 -3.62
CA ASP A 28 -9.78 14.23 -4.90
C ASP A 28 -8.26 14.20 -4.93
N ALA A 29 -7.59 14.66 -3.87
CA ALA A 29 -6.13 14.62 -3.79
C ALA A 29 -5.58 13.18 -3.87
N TRP A 30 -6.22 12.24 -3.17
CA TRP A 30 -5.88 10.82 -3.21
C TRP A 30 -6.15 10.24 -4.61
N HIS A 31 -7.24 10.62 -5.27
CA HIS A 31 -7.57 10.17 -6.62
C HIS A 31 -6.52 10.63 -7.63
N MET A 32 -6.00 11.85 -7.50
CA MET A 32 -4.95 12.36 -8.40
C MET A 32 -3.68 11.49 -8.36
N VAL A 33 -3.36 10.89 -7.21
CA VAL A 33 -2.18 10.03 -7.04
C VAL A 33 -2.51 8.57 -7.37
N LEU A 34 -3.60 8.04 -6.80
CA LEU A 34 -4.00 6.64 -6.87
C LEU A 34 -4.67 6.26 -8.19
N GLN A 35 -5.08 7.21 -9.04
CA GLN A 35 -5.59 6.92 -10.38
C GLN A 35 -4.61 6.08 -11.22
N LYS A 36 -3.31 6.22 -10.98
CA LYS A 36 -2.23 5.48 -11.65
C LYS A 36 -2.12 4.01 -11.20
N TYR A 37 -2.76 3.63 -10.11
CA TYR A 37 -2.71 2.31 -9.51
C TYR A 37 -4.04 1.58 -9.64
N THR A 38 -4.02 0.26 -9.59
CA THR A 38 -5.24 -0.58 -9.59
C THR A 38 -5.83 -0.67 -8.18
N TYR A 39 -7.15 -0.82 -8.10
CA TYR A 39 -7.86 -0.96 -6.82
C TYR A 39 -7.34 -2.15 -6.01
N GLU A 40 -7.22 -3.32 -6.65
CA GLU A 40 -6.77 -4.55 -5.99
C GLU A 40 -5.40 -4.39 -5.33
N ARG A 41 -4.45 -3.77 -6.02
CA ARG A 41 -3.09 -3.58 -5.50
C ARG A 41 -3.09 -2.68 -4.25
N VAL A 42 -3.84 -1.59 -4.29
CA VAL A 42 -3.93 -0.66 -3.15
C VAL A 42 -4.70 -1.28 -1.99
N HIS A 43 -5.74 -2.07 -2.28
CA HIS A 43 -6.51 -2.79 -1.29
C HIS A 43 -5.66 -3.85 -0.56
N GLU A 44 -4.85 -4.64 -1.27
CA GLU A 44 -3.96 -5.61 -0.66
C GLU A 44 -2.90 -4.94 0.23
N GLN A 45 -2.30 -3.83 -0.22
CA GLN A 45 -1.36 -3.06 0.59
C GLN A 45 -2.01 -2.49 1.84
N LEU A 46 -3.26 -2.00 1.74
CA LEU A 46 -4.02 -1.54 2.89
C LEU A 46 -4.25 -2.67 3.91
N LEU A 47 -4.65 -3.85 3.45
CA LEU A 47 -4.89 -5.01 4.31
C LEU A 47 -3.61 -5.51 5.01
N ASN A 48 -2.47 -5.48 4.32
CA ASN A 48 -1.19 -5.81 4.96
C ASN A 48 -0.80 -4.75 6.00
N PHE A 49 -1.00 -3.46 5.69
CA PHE A 49 -0.63 -2.38 6.60
C PHE A 49 -1.48 -2.33 7.87
N VAL A 50 -2.78 -2.62 7.77
CA VAL A 50 -3.69 -2.59 8.94
C VAL A 50 -3.40 -3.68 9.96
N VAL A 51 -2.81 -4.79 9.52
CA VAL A 51 -2.39 -5.88 10.42
C VAL A 51 -1.20 -5.47 11.29
N ASP A 52 -0.23 -4.78 10.71
CA ASP A 52 1.01 -4.39 11.41
C ASP A 52 0.94 -3.02 12.10
N SER A 53 0.05 -2.12 11.64
CA SER A 53 0.08 -0.71 12.04
C SER A 53 -1.23 -0.25 12.69
N PRO A 54 -1.21 0.20 13.95
CA PRO A 54 -2.38 0.75 14.65
C PRO A 54 -2.74 2.18 14.21
N HIS A 55 -2.01 2.73 13.23
CA HIS A 55 -2.21 4.08 12.72
C HIS A 55 -2.72 4.07 11.28
N PRO A 56 -3.54 5.06 10.88
CA PRO A 56 -4.06 5.11 9.52
C PRO A 56 -2.93 5.27 8.50
N PRO A 57 -2.95 4.51 7.39
CA PRO A 57 -1.94 4.61 6.34
C PRO A 57 -1.99 5.95 5.62
N LYS A 58 -0.84 6.43 5.16
CA LYS A 58 -0.77 7.57 4.25
C LYS A 58 -0.84 7.08 2.81
N ILE A 59 -1.11 8.00 1.88
CA ILE A 59 -1.05 7.70 0.43
C ILE A 59 0.29 7.06 0.07
N SER A 60 1.39 7.56 0.65
CA SER A 60 2.73 7.02 0.45
C SER A 60 2.85 5.55 0.85
N ASP A 61 2.23 5.13 1.94
CA ASP A 61 2.30 3.74 2.42
C ASP A 61 1.49 2.80 1.51
N LEU A 62 0.43 3.32 0.87
CA LEU A 62 -0.40 2.57 -0.07
C LEU A 62 0.21 2.44 -1.47
N VAL A 63 1.08 3.39 -1.86
CA VAL A 63 1.73 3.40 -3.17
C VAL A 63 3.18 2.90 -3.14
N GLN A 64 3.84 2.98 -1.98
CA GLN A 64 5.14 2.38 -1.81
C GLN A 64 4.96 0.89 -1.78
N ASN A 65 5.47 0.25 -2.83
CA ASN A 65 5.76 -1.17 -2.79
C ASN A 65 6.50 -1.45 -1.48
N THR A 66 6.01 -2.39 -0.68
CA THR A 66 6.81 -3.13 0.29
C THR A 66 7.88 -4.01 -0.41
N SER A 67 8.49 -3.49 -1.48
CA SER A 67 9.82 -3.89 -1.92
C SER A 67 10.83 -2.99 -1.21
N TRP A 68 10.78 -2.98 0.12
CA TRP A 68 12.04 -2.89 0.85
C TRP A 68 12.78 -4.17 0.48
N GLY A 69 13.75 -4.03 -0.41
CA GLY A 69 14.53 -5.11 -0.95
C GLY A 69 15.07 -6.00 0.16
N ARG A 70 14.44 -7.15 0.32
CA ARG A 70 15.15 -8.41 0.51
C ARG A 70 14.88 -9.32 -0.69
N ASP A 71 15.06 -8.76 -1.89
CA ASP A 71 15.62 -9.57 -2.97
C ASP A 71 17.09 -9.80 -2.58
N ILE A 72 17.32 -10.82 -1.76
CA ILE A 72 18.63 -11.46 -1.74
C ILE A 72 18.65 -12.25 -3.06
N PRO A 73 19.41 -11.84 -4.09
CA PRO A 73 19.68 -12.74 -5.19
C PRO A 73 20.40 -13.95 -4.58
N ARG A 74 19.68 -15.06 -4.49
CA ARG A 74 20.13 -16.35 -3.93
C ARG A 74 21.05 -17.10 -4.91
N ASP A 75 21.88 -16.35 -5.63
CA ASP A 75 22.81 -16.85 -6.63
C ASP A 75 24.28 -16.62 -6.25
N PHE A 76 24.58 -16.55 -4.96
CA PHE A 76 25.95 -16.84 -4.51
C PHE A 76 26.11 -18.36 -4.41
N VAL A 77 26.19 -19.01 -5.57
CA VAL A 77 26.89 -20.29 -5.70
C VAL A 77 28.36 -19.97 -5.45
N LEU A 78 28.81 -20.16 -4.21
CA LEU A 78 30.23 -20.34 -3.93
C LEU A 78 30.64 -21.66 -4.57
N ASP A 79 30.99 -21.60 -5.85
CA ASP A 79 31.81 -22.62 -6.49
C ASP A 79 33.21 -22.52 -5.87
N LEU A 80 33.34 -23.07 -4.67
CA LEU A 80 34.63 -23.44 -4.10
C LEU A 80 34.97 -24.82 -4.66
N THR A 81 35.26 -24.85 -5.96
CA THR A 81 36.23 -25.80 -6.48
C THR A 81 37.62 -25.29 -6.09
N ASP A 82 38.13 -25.74 -4.94
CA ASP A 82 39.56 -25.87 -4.75
C ASP A 82 39.89 -26.98 -3.74
N ASN A 83 40.69 -27.91 -4.27
CA ASN A 83 41.49 -28.97 -3.64
C ASN A 83 40.83 -30.33 -3.30
#